data_AF-A0AA42BTS2-F1
#
_entry.id   AF-A0AA42BTS2-F1
#
_cell.length_a   1.000
_cell.length_b   1.000
_cell.length_c   1.000
_cell.angle_alpha   90.00
_cell.angle_beta   90.00
_cell.angle_gamma   90.00
#
_symmetry.space_group_name_H-M   'P 1'
#
loop_
_entity.id
_entity.type
_entity.pdbx_description
1 polymer ?
#
loop_
_entity_poly.entity_id
_entity_poly.type
_entity_poly.pdbx_seq_one_letter_code
_entity_poly.pdbx_strand_id
1 'polypeptide(L)'
;MTNPLGSSNPPFAGPEGLWTADPVELAARLFTSVFAGQGAVPLPQKDVSDVYSALAALGGYSLPDVRSGNTQPLGLTVQLAQECILIWERATVATRLSAGSGPVSHTITMLRFGPGVLQSADPVAALKARLT
;
A
#
# COMPACT_ATOMS: atom_id res chain seq x y z
N MET A 1 19.93 -3.37 28.97
CA MET A 1 19.11 -3.91 27.87
C MET A 1 17.73 -3.30 27.98
N THR A 2 17.42 -2.27 27.19
CA THR A 2 16.09 -1.69 27.10
C THR A 2 15.86 -1.36 25.63
N ASN A 3 14.93 -2.08 25.01
CA ASN A 3 14.55 -1.92 23.62
C ASN A 3 13.28 -1.03 23.62
N PRO A 4 13.30 0.22 23.12
CA PRO A 4 12.07 0.97 22.91
C PRO A 4 11.57 0.61 21.52
N LEU A 5 10.96 -0.58 21.38
CA LEU A 5 10.11 -0.82 20.22
C LEU A 5 8.88 0.05 20.45
N GLY A 6 8.88 1.25 19.86
CA GLY A 6 7.72 2.13 19.85
C GLY A 6 6.54 1.33 19.31
N SER A 7 5.62 0.97 20.19
CA SER A 7 4.32 0.44 19.80
C SER A 7 3.51 1.62 19.25
N SER A 8 3.81 2.03 18.02
CA SER A 8 2.85 2.84 17.29
C SER A 8 1.63 1.96 17.08
N ASN A 9 0.52 2.30 17.72
CA ASN A 9 -0.76 1.67 17.42
C ASN A 9 -0.98 1.68 15.90
N PRO A 10 -1.51 0.59 15.31
CA PRO A 10 -1.83 0.57 13.90
C PRO A 10 -2.78 1.75 13.60
N PRO A 11 -2.61 2.43 12.45
CA PRO A 11 -3.42 3.58 12.09
C PRO A 11 -4.91 3.25 11.92
N PHE A 12 -5.25 1.97 11.71
CA PHE A 12 -6.63 1.50 11.61
C PHE A 12 -6.87 0.31 12.55
N ALA A 13 -8.08 0.25 13.13
CA ALA A 13 -8.47 -0.80 14.06
C ALA A 13 -8.94 -2.07 13.33
N GLY A 14 -7.99 -2.90 12.87
CA GLY A 14 -8.29 -4.18 12.23
C GLY A 14 -8.94 -4.05 10.84
N PRO A 15 -9.47 -5.15 10.31
CA PRO A 15 -10.18 -5.17 9.03
C PRO A 15 -11.37 -4.20 8.96
N GLU A 16 -12.12 -4.05 10.05
CA GLU A 16 -13.26 -3.12 10.14
C GLU A 16 -12.80 -1.65 10.07
N GLY A 17 -11.71 -1.31 10.75
CA GLY A 17 -11.11 0.02 10.68
C GLY A 17 -10.60 0.36 9.26
N LEU A 18 -10.09 -0.63 8.52
CA LEU A 18 -9.71 -0.43 7.11
C LEU A 18 -10.94 -0.24 6.21
N TRP A 19 -12.00 -1.01 6.44
CA TRP A 19 -13.23 -0.94 5.65
C TRP A 19 -13.96 0.40 5.77
N THR A 20 -13.92 1.00 6.96
CA THR A 20 -14.59 2.27 7.27
C THR A 20 -13.70 3.49 7.09
N ALA A 21 -12.43 3.29 6.72
CA ALA A 21 -11.50 4.38 6.47
C ALA A 21 -11.91 5.22 5.26
N ASP A 22 -11.57 6.51 5.31
CA ASP A 22 -11.64 7.37 4.12
C ASP A 22 -10.75 6.77 3.01
N PRO A 23 -11.29 6.53 1.79
CA PRO A 23 -10.52 5.87 0.73
C PRO A 23 -9.25 6.62 0.32
N VAL A 24 -9.27 7.96 0.38
CA VAL A 24 -8.12 8.80 0.03
C VAL A 24 -7.04 8.72 1.12
N GLU A 25 -7.43 8.78 2.39
CA GLU A 25 -6.53 8.54 3.53
C GLU A 25 -5.89 7.15 3.47
N LEU A 26 -6.70 6.12 3.23
CA LEU A 26 -6.23 4.74 3.17
C LEU A 26 -5.25 4.54 2.01
N ALA A 27 -5.61 5.02 0.81
CA ALA A 27 -4.74 4.96 -0.36
C ALA A 27 -3.43 5.73 -0.13
N ALA A 28 -3.48 6.89 0.53
CA ALA A 28 -2.28 7.68 0.80
C ALA A 28 -1.34 6.96 1.79
N ARG A 29 -1.86 6.48 2.92
CA ARG A 29 -1.07 5.73 3.91
C ARG A 29 -0.51 4.45 3.32
N LEU A 30 -1.31 3.70 2.57
CA LEU A 30 -0.87 2.47 1.95
C LEU A 30 0.28 2.73 0.96
N PHE A 31 0.19 3.75 0.12
CA PHE A 31 1.28 4.10 -0.80
C PHE A 31 2.58 4.42 -0.06
N THR A 32 2.52 5.25 0.98
CA THR A 32 3.70 5.63 1.77
C THR A 32 4.32 4.45 2.49
N SER A 33 3.51 3.48 2.94
CA SER A 33 3.97 2.24 3.55
C SER A 33 4.63 1.32 2.53
N VAL A 34 3.98 1.09 1.39
CA VAL A 34 4.45 0.20 0.32
C VAL A 34 5.78 0.68 -0.27
N PHE A 35 5.92 1.98 -0.51
CA PHE A 35 7.11 2.56 -1.13
C PHE A 35 8.06 3.25 -0.14
N ALA A 36 7.94 2.98 1.16
CA ALA A 36 8.82 3.54 2.18
C ALA A 36 10.31 3.32 1.81
N GLY A 37 11.09 4.41 1.85
CA GLY A 37 12.52 4.38 1.50
C GLY A 37 12.85 4.21 0.01
N GLN A 38 11.84 4.16 -0.88
CA GLN A 38 12.05 3.96 -2.33
C GLN A 38 12.12 5.27 -3.13
N GLY A 39 12.08 6.43 -2.48
CA GLY A 39 12.02 7.74 -3.16
C GLY A 39 13.23 8.09 -4.05
N ALA A 40 14.36 7.40 -3.88
CA ALA A 40 15.56 7.59 -4.71
C ALA A 40 15.85 6.41 -5.66
N VAL A 41 15.05 5.34 -5.60
CA VAL A 41 15.26 4.15 -6.42
C VAL A 41 14.75 4.42 -7.84
N PRO A 42 15.53 4.11 -8.90
CA PRO A 42 15.04 4.21 -10.27
C PRO A 42 13.90 3.22 -10.51
N LEU A 43 12.75 3.72 -10.96
CA LEU A 43 11.53 2.95 -11.27
C LEU A 43 11.13 1.93 -10.18
N PRO A 44 10.72 2.36 -8.98
CA PRO A 44 10.45 1.44 -7.89
C PRO A 44 9.24 0.56 -8.17
N GLN A 45 9.39 -0.73 -7.90
CA GLN A 45 8.35 -1.74 -8.08
C GLN A 45 8.13 -2.50 -6.79
N LYS A 46 6.87 -2.90 -6.56
CA LYS A 46 6.47 -3.73 -5.44
C LYS A 46 5.56 -4.83 -5.92
N ASP A 47 5.78 -6.05 -5.43
CA ASP A 47 4.88 -7.15 -5.73
C ASP A 47 3.50 -6.86 -5.15
N VAL A 48 2.45 -7.25 -5.87
CA VAL A 48 1.08 -7.06 -5.39
C VAL A 48 0.84 -7.75 -4.04
N SER A 49 1.55 -8.85 -3.76
CA SER A 49 1.55 -9.49 -2.44
C SER A 49 2.08 -8.57 -1.34
N ASP A 50 3.10 -7.76 -1.61
CA ASP A 50 3.65 -6.83 -0.62
C ASP A 50 2.66 -5.70 -0.30
N VAL A 51 1.87 -5.29 -1.29
CA VAL A 51 0.78 -4.31 -1.10
C VAL A 51 -0.26 -4.86 -0.13
N TYR A 52 -0.66 -6.12 -0.28
CA TYR A 52 -1.61 -6.74 0.64
C TYR A 52 -1.03 -6.88 2.06
N SER A 53 0.25 -7.24 2.17
CA SER A 53 0.95 -7.31 3.46
C SER A 53 0.97 -5.94 4.14
N ALA A 54 1.31 -4.88 3.40
CA ALA A 54 1.35 -3.52 3.90
C ALA A 54 -0.03 -3.04 4.36
N LEU A 55 -1.08 -3.34 3.59
CA LEU A 55 -2.46 -2.99 3.97
C LEU A 55 -2.89 -3.71 5.25
N ALA A 56 -2.60 -5.00 5.38
CA ALA A 56 -2.88 -5.75 6.60
C ALA A 56 -2.15 -5.15 7.82
N ALA A 57 -0.88 -4.77 7.64
CA ALA A 57 -0.09 -4.14 8.69
C ALA A 57 -0.66 -2.78 9.14
N LEU A 58 -1.23 -1.99 8.22
CA LEU A 58 -1.94 -0.75 8.58
C LEU A 58 -3.18 -1.01 9.45
N GLY A 59 -3.83 -2.16 9.30
CA GLY A 59 -4.91 -2.62 10.18
C GLY A 59 -4.43 -3.35 11.44
N GLY A 60 -3.12 -3.53 11.63
CA GLY A 60 -2.57 -4.24 12.78
C GLY A 60 -2.72 -5.76 12.75
N TYR A 61 -2.87 -6.37 11.58
CA TYR A 61 -2.91 -7.82 11.42
C TYR A 61 -1.93 -8.31 10.34
N SER A 62 -1.79 -9.62 10.24
CA SER A 62 -0.93 -10.26 9.23
C SER A 62 -1.76 -11.22 8.39
N LEU A 63 -1.39 -11.35 7.11
CA LEU A 63 -1.96 -12.36 6.22
C LEU A 63 -1.13 -13.64 6.29
N PRO A 64 -1.73 -14.81 6.04
CA PRO A 64 -0.97 -16.05 5.89
C PRO A 64 -0.03 -15.97 4.69
N ASP A 65 1.07 -16.74 4.76
CA ASP A 65 2.03 -16.88 3.65
C ASP A 65 1.37 -17.46 2.40
N VAL A 66 0.49 -18.46 2.60
CA VAL A 66 -0.31 -19.05 1.53
C VAL A 66 -1.65 -18.34 1.44
N ARG A 67 -1.80 -17.52 0.40
CA ARG A 67 -3.00 -16.72 0.13
C ARG A 67 -3.84 -17.41 -0.93
N SER A 68 -4.67 -18.34 -0.48
CA SER A 68 -5.58 -19.09 -1.35
C SER A 68 -7.03 -18.90 -0.90
N GLY A 69 -7.93 -18.80 -1.89
CA GLY A 69 -9.35 -18.56 -1.64
C GLY A 69 -9.67 -17.12 -1.22
N ASN A 70 -10.89 -16.95 -0.72
CA ASN A 70 -11.51 -15.67 -0.35
C ASN A 70 -11.89 -15.61 1.14
N THR A 71 -11.17 -16.36 1.98
CA THR A 71 -11.40 -16.36 3.44
C THR A 71 -11.13 -14.98 4.02
N GLN A 72 -11.84 -14.62 5.09
CA GLN A 72 -11.59 -13.37 5.79
C GLN A 72 -10.38 -13.51 6.73
N PRO A 73 -9.55 -12.45 6.89
CA PRO A 73 -9.70 -11.10 6.31
C PRO A 73 -9.12 -10.93 4.90
N LEU A 74 -8.53 -11.97 4.29
CA LEU A 74 -7.82 -11.88 3.00
C LEU A 74 -8.69 -11.31 1.88
N GLY A 75 -9.94 -11.78 1.74
CA GLY A 75 -10.85 -11.28 0.70
C GLY A 75 -11.06 -9.76 0.76
N LEU A 76 -11.29 -9.24 1.97
CA LEU A 76 -11.43 -7.80 2.22
C LEU A 76 -10.13 -7.04 1.95
N THR A 77 -8.98 -7.57 2.39
CA THR A 77 -7.68 -6.93 2.14
C THR A 77 -7.40 -6.82 0.64
N VAL A 78 -7.67 -7.88 -0.13
CA VAL A 78 -7.49 -7.86 -1.59
C VAL A 78 -8.40 -6.82 -2.23
N GLN A 79 -9.67 -6.77 -1.85
CA GLN A 79 -10.62 -5.79 -2.38
C GLN A 79 -10.14 -4.35 -2.13
N LEU A 80 -9.87 -3.99 -0.86
CA LEU A 80 -9.45 -2.64 -0.49
C LEU A 80 -8.11 -2.24 -1.11
N ALA A 81 -7.17 -3.18 -1.25
CA ALA A 81 -5.91 -2.92 -1.95
C ALA A 81 -6.12 -2.60 -3.43
N GLN A 82 -7.01 -3.32 -4.12
CA GLN A 82 -7.34 -3.03 -5.52
C GLN A 82 -8.00 -1.65 -5.67
N GLU A 83 -8.89 -1.27 -4.75
CA GLU A 83 -9.49 0.07 -4.72
C GLU A 83 -8.42 1.17 -4.55
N CYS A 84 -7.47 0.99 -3.62
CA CYS A 84 -6.35 1.90 -3.44
C CYS A 84 -5.48 2.01 -4.71
N ILE A 85 -5.19 0.89 -5.37
CA ILE A 85 -4.43 0.85 -6.62
C ILE A 85 -5.14 1.63 -7.73
N LEU A 86 -6.47 1.47 -7.86
CA LEU A 86 -7.26 2.22 -8.84
C LEU A 86 -7.22 3.73 -8.58
N ILE A 87 -7.25 4.15 -7.30
CA ILE A 87 -7.10 5.55 -6.92
C ILE A 87 -5.72 6.08 -7.34
N TRP A 88 -4.65 5.31 -7.12
CA TRP A 88 -3.30 5.68 -7.54
C TRP A 88 -3.14 5.78 -9.05
N GLU A 89 -3.74 4.84 -9.79
CA GLU A 89 -3.74 4.83 -11.26
C GLU A 89 -4.46 6.07 -11.81
N ARG A 90 -5.64 6.37 -11.27
CA ARG A 90 -6.40 7.58 -11.64
C ARG A 90 -5.60 8.86 -11.38
N ALA A 91 -4.85 8.92 -10.28
CA ALA A 91 -3.99 10.06 -9.93
C ALA A 91 -2.62 10.05 -10.65
N THR A 92 -2.33 9.05 -11.48
CA THR A 92 -1.06 8.86 -12.21
C THR A 92 0.18 8.80 -11.31
N VAL A 93 0.04 8.24 -10.10
CA VAL A 93 1.14 8.12 -9.12
C VAL A 93 1.74 6.71 -9.05
N ALA A 94 0.96 5.69 -9.41
CA ALA A 94 1.41 4.31 -9.55
C ALA A 94 0.59 3.62 -10.64
N THR A 95 1.08 2.49 -11.16
CA THR A 95 0.33 1.64 -12.10
C THR A 95 0.61 0.17 -11.87
N ARG A 96 -0.37 -0.68 -12.19
CA ARG A 96 -0.14 -2.12 -12.35
C ARG A 96 0.73 -2.38 -13.57
N LEU A 97 1.68 -3.30 -13.41
CA LEU A 97 2.46 -3.89 -14.48
C LEU A 97 2.33 -5.41 -14.36
N SER A 98 1.92 -6.06 -15.45
CA SER A 98 1.92 -7.51 -15.56
C SER A 98 2.85 -7.89 -16.71
N ALA A 99 3.96 -8.55 -16.39
CA ALA A 99 5.00 -8.85 -17.35
C ALA A 99 5.68 -10.20 -17.05
N GLY A 100 6.23 -10.81 -18.09
CA GLY A 100 6.96 -12.08 -18.02
C GLY A 100 6.52 -13.07 -19.08
N SER A 101 7.42 -13.97 -19.45
CA SER A 101 7.17 -15.08 -20.39
C SER A 101 6.99 -16.44 -19.68
N GLY A 102 6.79 -16.42 -18.35
CA GLY A 102 6.59 -17.56 -17.44
C GLY A 102 5.48 -17.24 -16.42
N PRO A 103 5.56 -17.64 -15.13
CA PRO A 103 4.65 -17.13 -14.11
C PRO A 103 4.60 -15.60 -14.20
N VAL A 104 3.41 -15.05 -14.48
CA VAL A 104 3.25 -13.61 -14.69
C VAL A 104 3.53 -12.92 -13.37
N SER A 105 4.51 -12.02 -13.36
CA SER A 105 4.75 -11.15 -12.21
C SER A 105 3.75 -10.00 -12.27
N HIS A 106 3.06 -9.77 -11.16
CA HIS A 106 2.11 -8.68 -11.00
C HIS A 106 2.70 -7.69 -9.98
N THR A 107 3.15 -6.54 -10.47
CA THR A 107 3.76 -5.51 -9.65
C THR A 107 3.00 -4.20 -9.74
N ILE A 108 3.17 -3.37 -8.71
CA ILE A 108 2.80 -1.96 -8.71
C ILE A 108 4.08 -1.16 -8.91
N THR A 109 4.13 -0.41 -10.00
CA THR A 109 5.25 0.48 -10.33
C THR A 109 4.91 1.91 -9.93
N MET A 110 5.79 2.55 -9.17
CA MET A 110 5.67 3.97 -8.84
C MET A 110 6.00 4.83 -10.07
N LEU A 111 5.13 5.79 -10.37
CA LEU A 111 5.26 6.69 -11.52
C LEU A 111 5.93 8.02 -11.11
N ARG A 112 6.21 8.88 -12.11
CA ARG A 112 7.06 10.08 -12.00
C ARG A 112 6.76 11.03 -10.82
N PHE A 113 5.54 11.06 -10.31
CA PHE A 113 5.15 11.93 -9.20
C PHE A 113 5.37 11.33 -7.82
N GLY A 114 5.43 10.00 -7.72
CA GLY A 114 5.60 9.30 -6.46
C GLY A 114 6.89 9.63 -5.69
N PRO A 115 8.07 9.73 -6.35
CA PRO A 115 9.31 10.11 -5.67
C PRO A 115 9.21 11.44 -4.92
N GLY A 116 8.63 12.47 -5.55
CA GLY A 116 8.45 13.79 -4.93
C GLY A 116 7.49 13.78 -3.74
N VAL A 117 6.44 12.94 -3.81
CA VAL A 117 5.53 12.70 -2.67
C VAL A 117 6.30 12.09 -1.49
N LEU A 118 7.10 11.05 -1.73
CA LEU A 118 7.84 10.35 -0.68
C LEU A 118 8.95 11.19 -0.03
N GLN A 119 9.48 12.18 -0.76
CA GLN A 119 10.51 13.09 -0.27
C GLN A 119 9.94 14.33 0.44
N SER A 120 8.62 14.52 0.42
CA SER A 120 7.99 15.64 1.11
C SER A 120 8.05 15.49 2.63
N ALA A 121 7.91 16.60 3.35
CA ALA A 121 7.92 16.61 4.82
C ALA A 121 6.76 15.81 5.42
N ASP A 122 5.62 15.75 4.72
CA ASP A 122 4.48 14.90 5.06
C ASP A 122 3.99 14.16 3.79
N PRO A 123 4.54 12.96 3.52
CA PRO A 123 4.19 12.18 2.35
C PRO A 123 2.71 11.80 2.27
N VAL A 124 2.04 11.62 3.40
CA VAL A 124 0.61 11.28 3.42
C VAL A 124 -0.18 12.50 2.98
N ALA A 125 0.03 13.67 3.59
CA ALA A 125 -0.67 14.90 3.19
C ALA A 125 -0.38 15.30 1.74
N ALA A 126 0.88 15.20 1.30
CA ALA A 126 1.29 15.51 -0.07
C ALA A 126 0.60 14.58 -1.09
N LEU A 127 0.45 13.30 -0.76
CA LEU A 127 -0.26 12.37 -1.62
C LEU A 127 -1.75 12.65 -1.65
N LYS A 128 -2.39 12.89 -0.50
CA LYS A 128 -3.83 13.19 -0.44
C LYS A 128 -4.21 14.37 -1.32
N ALA A 129 -3.42 15.45 -1.28
CA ALA A 129 -3.63 16.63 -2.12
C ALA A 129 -3.61 16.34 -3.63
N ARG A 130 -3.08 15.19 -4.03
CA ARG A 130 -3.03 14.73 -5.43
C ARG A 130 -4.10 13.71 -5.79
N LEU A 131 -4.64 12.99 -4.79
CA LEU A 131 -5.66 11.96 -5.00
C LEU A 131 -7.08 12.56 -5.13
N THR A 132 -7.27 13.80 -4.66
CA THR A 132 -8.50 14.60 -4.80
C THR A 132 -8.57 15.33 -6.13
#